data_AF-A0A538EIP2-F1
#
_entry.id   AF-A0A538EIP2-F1
#
_cell.length_a   1.000
_cell.length_b   1.000
_cell.length_c   1.000
_cell.angle_alpha   90.00
_cell.angle_beta   90.00
_cell.angle_gamma   90.00
#
_symmetry.space_group_name_H-M   'P 1'
#
loop_
_entity.id
_entity.type
_entity.pdbx_description
1 polymer ?
#
loop_
_entity_poly.entity_id
_entity_poly.type
_entity_poly.pdbx_seq_one_letter_code
_entity_poly.pdbx_strand_id
1 'polypeptide(L)' 'MKIQFKLREGATLDLAGAVRLFPDENDPELASLYVVELPDDEAEDTLRTLKRSSAVEFAEPQAKRGLHR' A
#
# COMPACT_ATOMS: atom_id res chain seq x y z
N MET A 1 8.01 0.01 -9.34
CA MET A 1 8.13 -0.16 -7.88
C MET A 1 6.81 -0.60 -7.23
N LYS A 2 6.87 -1.40 -6.16
CA LYS A 2 5.70 -1.76 -5.35
C LYS A 2 5.66 -0.94 -4.08
N ILE A 3 4.49 -0.43 -3.73
CA ILE A 3 4.24 0.31 -2.49
C ILE A 3 3.20 -0.48 -1.70
N GLN A 4 3.53 -0.80 -0.45
CA GLN A 4 2.57 -1.33 0.49
C GLN A 4 2.07 -0.20 1.38
N PHE A 5 0.78 -0.18 1.69
CA PHE A 5 0.21 0.79 2.60
C PHE A 5 -0.95 0.18 3.39
N LYS A 6 -1.18 0.72 4.58
CA LYS A 6 -2.32 0.37 5.43
C LYS A 6 -3.26 1.55 5.52
N LEU A 7 -4.54 1.31 5.31
CA LEU A 7 -5.57 2.30 5.57
C LEU A 7 -5.94 2.29 7.05
N ARG A 8 -6.29 3.46 7.58
CA ARG A 8 -6.91 3.53 8.92
C ARG A 8 -8.26 2.81 8.89
N GLU A 9 -8.69 2.33 10.06
CA GLU A 9 -9.99 1.70 10.22
C GLU A 9 -11.12 2.62 9.70
N GLY A 10 -11.97 2.08 8.83
CA GLY A 10 -13.07 2.82 8.21
C GLY A 10 -12.66 3.83 7.12
N ALA A 11 -11.37 3.96 6.80
CA ALA A 11 -10.91 4.82 5.72
C ALA A 11 -10.96 4.10 4.37
N THR A 12 -11.30 4.86 3.32
CA THR A 12 -11.30 4.38 1.93
C THR A 12 -10.39 5.27 1.10
N LEU A 13 -9.56 4.66 0.25
CA LEU A 13 -8.72 5.36 -0.70
C LEU A 13 -8.94 4.77 -2.08
N ASP A 14 -9.33 5.62 -3.03
CA ASP A 14 -9.43 5.24 -4.44
C ASP A 14 -8.07 5.48 -5.11
N LEU A 15 -7.27 4.42 -5.20
CA LEU A 15 -5.97 4.43 -5.86
C LEU A 15 -5.98 3.40 -6.98
N ALA A 16 -5.82 3.87 -8.22
CA ALA A 16 -5.84 3.01 -9.39
C ALA A 16 -4.77 1.90 -9.29
N GLY A 17 -5.19 0.65 -9.50
CA GLY A 17 -4.30 -0.51 -9.44
C GLY A 17 -3.92 -0.97 -8.03
N ALA A 18 -4.44 -0.33 -6.97
CA ALA A 18 -4.26 -0.83 -5.61
C ALA A 18 -5.12 -2.08 -5.38
N VAL A 19 -4.53 -3.12 -4.81
CA VAL A 19 -5.18 -4.38 -4.48
C VAL A 19 -4.94 -4.71 -3.01
N ARG A 20 -5.91 -5.40 -2.37
CA ARG A 20 -5.73 -5.88 -1.00
C ARG A 20 -4.66 -6.96 -0.97
N LEU A 21 -3.78 -6.89 0.02
CA LEU A 21 -2.78 -7.93 0.27
C LEU A 21 -3.43 -9.23 0.75
N PHE A 22 -4.52 -9.13 1.52
CA PHE A 22 -5.27 -10.25 2.07
C PHE A 22 -6.77 -10.08 1.75
N PRO A 23 -7.20 -10.37 0.52
CA PRO A 23 -8.59 -10.12 0.10
C PRO A 23 -9.61 -11.03 0.79
N ASP A 24 -9.22 -12.24 1.19
CA ASP A 24 -10.10 -13.25 1.81
C ASP A 24 -10.07 -13.22 3.35
N GLU A 25 -9.31 -12.29 3.93
CA GLU A 25 -9.13 -12.18 5.37
C GLU A 25 -10.21 -11.27 5.99
N ASN A 26 -10.77 -11.70 7.12
CA ASN A 26 -11.80 -10.96 7.84
C ASN A 26 -11.22 -10.14 9.01
N ASP A 27 -9.96 -10.39 9.36
CA ASP A 27 -9.25 -9.57 10.34
C ASP A 27 -9.12 -8.11 9.84
N PRO A 28 -9.60 -7.11 10.61
CA PRO A 28 -9.61 -5.72 10.16
C PRO A 28 -8.21 -5.13 9.96
N GLU A 29 -7.20 -5.63 10.67
CA GLU A 29 -5.82 -5.17 10.52
C GLU A 29 -5.23 -5.68 9.21
N LEU A 30 -5.57 -6.90 8.78
CA LEU A 30 -5.09 -7.48 7.53
C LEU A 30 -5.92 -7.03 6.31
N ALA A 31 -7.23 -6.86 6.48
CA ALA A 31 -8.14 -6.39 5.43
C ALA A 31 -7.90 -4.92 5.04
N SER A 32 -7.19 -4.16 5.89
CA SER A 32 -6.80 -2.77 5.64
C SER A 32 -5.44 -2.64 4.95
N LEU A 33 -4.76 -3.75 4.63
CA LEU A 33 -3.48 -3.75 3.92
C LEU A 33 -3.67 -3.83 2.40
N TYR A 34 -3.02 -2.91 1.70
CA TYR A 34 -3.05 -2.80 0.25
C TYR A 34 -1.65 -2.73 -0.33
N VAL A 35 -1.52 -3.13 -1.59
CA VAL A 35 -0.33 -2.97 -2.41
C VAL A 35 -0.70 -2.36 -3.75
N VAL A 36 0.13 -1.46 -4.24
CA VAL A 36 0.03 -0.90 -5.59
C VAL A 36 1.38 -1.07 -6.29
N GLU A 37 1.35 -1.43 -7.56
CA GLU A 37 2.53 -1.49 -8.41
C GLU A 37 2.47 -0.36 -9.44
N LEU A 38 3.46 0.52 -9.40
CA LEU A 38 3.54 1.71 -10.25
C LEU A 38 4.91 1.79 -10.93
N PRO A 39 5.03 2.48 -12.06
CA PRO A 39 6.32 2.93 -12.59
C PRO A 39 7.14 3.70 -11.55
N ASP A 40 8.46 3.64 -11.63
CA ASP A 40 9.34 4.23 -10.59
C ASP A 40 9.20 5.77 -10.53
N ASP A 41 8.91 6.42 -11.65
CA ASP A 41 8.64 7.85 -11.78
C ASP A 41 7.32 8.28 -11.10
N GLU A 42 6.29 7.43 -11.12
CA GLU A 42 5.00 7.68 -10.46
C GLU A 42 4.99 7.22 -8.98
N ALA A 43 5.80 6.22 -8.65
CA ALA A 43 5.84 5.60 -7.34
C ALA A 43 6.31 6.57 -6.25
N GLU A 44 7.28 7.44 -6.54
CA GLU A 44 7.78 8.38 -5.53
C GLU A 44 6.72 9.42 -5.15
N ASP A 45 6.01 9.99 -6.13
CA ASP A 45 4.96 10.97 -5.89
C ASP A 45 3.76 10.34 -5.17
N THR A 46 3.36 9.14 -5.61
CA THR A 46 2.30 8.37 -4.95
C THR A 46 2.66 8.06 -3.50
N LEU A 47 3.89 7.62 -3.23
CA LEU A 47 4.36 7.31 -1.88
C LEU A 47 4.31 8.55 -0.98
N ARG A 48 4.74 9.71 -1.49
CA ARG A 48 4.68 10.99 -0.76
C ARG A 48 3.24 11.39 -0.47
N THR A 49 2.33 11.21 -1.41
CA THR A 49 0.90 11.49 -1.26
C THR A 49 0.27 10.57 -0.21
N LEU A 50 0.54 9.27 -0.27
CA LEU A 50 0.05 8.29 0.71
C LEU A 50 0.53 8.63 2.12
N LYS A 51 1.81 8.97 2.31
CA LYS A 51 2.36 9.35 3.61
C LYS A 51 1.76 10.62 4.20
N ARG A 52 1.20 11.50 3.37
CA ARG A 52 0.53 12.74 3.80
C ARG A 52 -0.98 12.57 3.97
N SER A 53 -1.54 11.47 3.49
CA SER A 53 -2.97 11.21 3.58
C SER A 53 -3.37 10.86 5.01
N SER A 54 -4.40 11.52 5.53
CA SER A 54 -4.98 11.18 6.83
C SER A 54 -5.68 9.82 6.85
N ALA A 55 -6.03 9.30 5.67
CA ALA A 55 -6.66 7.98 5.51
C ALA A 55 -5.66 6.82 5.62
N VAL A 56 -4.37 7.10 5.50
CA VAL A 56 -3.29 6.10 5.49
C VAL A 56 -2.62 6.09 6.85
N GLU A 57 -2.48 4.90 7.44
CA GLU A 57 -1.76 4.69 8.69
C GLU A 57 -0.25 4.63 8.44
N PHE A 58 0.17 3.90 7.41
CA PHE A 58 1.54 3.87 6.92
C PHE A 58 1.60 3.56 5.43
N ALA A 59 2.67 4.01 4.75
CA ALA A 59 2.97 3.67 3.37
C ALA A 59 4.47 3.58 3.14
N GLU A 60 4.93 2.49 2.54
CA GLU A 60 6.34 2.18 2.36
C GLU A 60 6.61 1.45 1.04
N PRO A 61 7.82 1.61 0.46
CA PRO A 61 8.26 0.73 -0.62
C PRO A 61 8.28 -0.71 -0.13
N GLN A 62 7.69 -1.64 -0.88
CA GLN A 62 7.87 -3.04 -0.60
C GLN A 62 9.32 -3.41 -0.90
N ALA A 63 10.06 -3.87 0.11
CA ALA A 63 11.43 -4.30 -0.08
C ALA A 63 11.47 -5.38 -1.17
N LYS A 64 12.34 -5.20 -2.17
CA LYS A 64 12.64 -6.26 -3.14
C LYS A 64 13.18 -7.43 -2.33
N ARG A 65 12.40 -8.52 -2.21
CA ARG A 65 12.87 -9.77 -1.61
C ARG A 65 14.01 -10.30 -2.49
N GLY A 66 15.23 -9.86 -2.20
CA GLY A 66 16.44 -10.51 -2.67
C GLY A 66 16.50 -11.85 -1.97
N LEU A 67 16.10 -12.91 -2.66
CA LEU A 67 16.46 -14.26 -2.25
C LEU A 67 17.99 -14.33 -2.39
N HIS A 68 18.72 -14.03 -1.31
CA HIS A 68 20.15 -14.29 -1.26
C HIS A 68 20.34 -15.80 -1.39
N ARG A 69 20.99 -16.23 -2.47
CA ARG A 69 21.45 -17.60 -2.69
C ARG A 69 22.78 -17.81 -1.99
#